data_AF-A0A8S3S6G8-F1
#
_entry.id   AF-A0A8S3S6G8-F1
#
_cell.length_a   1.000
_cell.length_b   1.000
_cell.length_c   1.000
_cell.angle_alpha   90.00
_cell.angle_beta   90.00
_cell.angle_gamma   90.00
#
_symmetry.space_group_name_H-M   'P 1'
#
loop_
_entity.id
_entity.type
_entity.pdbx_description
1 polymer ?
#
loop_
_entity_poly.entity_id
_entity_poly.type
_entity_poly.pdbx_seq_one_letter_code
_entity_poly.pdbx_strand_id
1 'polypeptide(L)'
;MDRQRLIIDGYYWIFKTNSVHNRLNQQGKVFKMDERSLKTLLVIGLFTIGSTTDEQDTIVVDTKLGSIKGTVWKSEETGENLYEFRGIPYATPTTGAKRFTKPEPVDPWKDTLDASEFGASCPQYMPDVMADLKPDKMEEDCLFLNIFVPKN
;
A
#
# COMPACT_ATOMS: atom_id res chain seq x y z
N MET A 1 52.54 2.92 1.36
CA MET A 1 53.02 2.91 -0.04
C MET A 1 52.03 2.09 -0.83
N ASP A 2 51.33 2.54 -1.85
CA ASP A 2 51.08 3.84 -2.47
C ASP A 2 49.74 3.68 -3.20
N ARG A 3 49.07 4.80 -3.47
CA ARG A 3 47.75 4.91 -4.08
C ARG A 3 47.75 4.38 -5.51
N GLN A 4 46.62 3.82 -5.96
CA GLN A 4 45.95 4.31 -7.16
C GLN A 4 44.43 4.27 -6.99
N ARG A 5 43.80 5.45 -7.15
CA ARG A 5 42.37 5.65 -7.38
C ARG A 5 42.02 5.16 -8.79
N LEU A 6 40.90 4.49 -8.93
CA LEU A 6 40.01 4.66 -10.08
C LEU A 6 38.60 4.87 -9.54
N ILE A 7 38.09 6.08 -9.81
CA ILE A 7 36.71 6.51 -9.61
C ILE A 7 36.00 6.24 -10.94
N ILE A 8 34.96 5.42 -10.94
CA ILE A 8 33.79 5.56 -11.82
C ILE A 8 32.58 5.08 -11.02
N ASP A 9 31.51 5.86 -11.10
CA ASP A 9 30.47 6.02 -10.10
C ASP A 9 29.68 4.75 -9.76
N GLY A 10 29.76 4.41 -8.48
CA GLY A 10 28.96 3.37 -7.85
C GLY A 10 27.67 3.94 -7.29
N TYR A 11 26.55 3.49 -7.83
CA TYR A 11 25.27 3.48 -7.11
C TYR A 11 24.66 2.08 -7.28
N TYR A 12 25.08 1.18 -6.39
CA TYR A 12 24.32 -0.03 -6.08
C TYR A 12 23.10 0.39 -5.27
N TRP A 13 21.90 0.16 -5.80
CA TRP A 13 20.64 0.31 -5.07
C TRP A 13 20.49 -0.87 -4.11
N ILE A 14 20.89 -0.67 -2.85
CA ILE A 14 20.47 -1.52 -1.74
C ILE A 14 19.27 -0.83 -1.09
N PHE A 15 18.05 -1.17 -1.50
CA PHE A 15 16.88 -0.86 -0.70
C PHE A 15 16.83 -1.84 0.47
N LYS A 16 17.47 -1.45 1.59
CA LYS A 16 17.23 -2.09 2.88
C LYS A 16 16.09 -1.34 3.56
N THR A 17 15.03 -2.09 3.82
CA THR A 17 13.79 -1.66 4.46
C THR A 17 14.02 -1.20 5.90
N ASN A 18 13.16 -0.26 6.32
CA ASN A 18 12.68 0.01 7.67
C ASN A 18 13.71 -0.15 8.81
N SER A 19 14.25 0.98 9.28
CA SER A 19 14.75 1.08 10.64
C SER A 19 14.37 2.42 11.24
N VAL A 20 13.32 2.35 12.06
CA VAL A 20 12.85 3.38 12.99
C VAL A 20 14.07 3.98 13.72
N HIS A 21 14.19 5.31 13.62
CA HIS A 21 15.13 6.09 14.42
C HIS A 21 14.75 5.99 15.91
N ASN A 22 15.31 5.01 16.62
CA ASN A 22 15.31 5.03 18.08
C ASN A 22 16.49 5.87 18.56
N ARG A 23 16.21 7.12 18.93
CA ARG A 23 17.13 7.95 19.72
C ARG A 23 17.32 7.29 21.09
N LEU A 24 18.55 6.85 21.36
CA LEU A 24 18.99 6.41 22.67
C LEU A 24 18.95 7.60 23.64
N ASN A 25 17.94 7.66 24.50
CA ASN A 25 18.01 8.49 25.69
C ASN A 25 18.80 7.75 26.77
N GLN A 26 19.98 8.27 27.07
CA GLN A 26 20.78 7.92 28.24
C GLN A 26 19.98 8.22 29.51
N GLN A 27 19.69 7.21 30.31
CA GLN A 27 19.69 7.25 31.77
C GLN A 27 19.41 5.85 32.33
N GLY A 28 20.46 5.17 32.77
CA GLY A 28 20.35 3.91 33.50
C GLY A 28 19.80 4.16 34.91
N LYS A 29 18.61 3.60 35.18
CA LYS A 29 18.17 3.27 36.54
C LYS A 29 17.53 1.88 36.50
N VAL A 30 18.22 0.90 37.08
CA VAL A 30 17.65 -0.43 37.36
C VAL A 30 16.75 -0.28 38.58
N PHE A 31 15.44 -0.15 38.35
CA PHE A 31 14.45 -0.15 39.41
C PHE A 31 14.17 -1.60 39.83
N LYS A 32 14.48 -1.93 41.08
CA LYS A 32 14.16 -3.24 41.69
C LYS A 32 12.67 -3.23 42.05
N MET A 33 11.86 -3.93 41.26
CA MET A 33 10.39 -3.85 41.32
C MET A 33 9.82 -4.93 42.27
N ASP A 34 9.18 -4.49 43.35
CA ASP A 34 8.50 -5.33 44.35
C ASP A 34 7.18 -5.90 43.80
N GLU A 35 6.86 -7.17 44.10
CA GLU A 35 5.70 -7.91 43.54
C GLU A 35 4.34 -7.23 43.82
N ARG A 36 4.27 -6.36 44.84
CA ARG A 36 3.06 -5.62 45.19
C ARG A 36 2.81 -4.40 44.29
N SER A 37 3.85 -3.88 43.62
CA SER A 37 3.77 -2.77 42.67
C SER A 37 3.28 -3.20 41.28
N LEU A 38 3.25 -4.50 41.00
CA LEU A 38 2.85 -5.07 39.70
C LEU A 38 1.34 -4.99 39.44
N LYS A 39 0.52 -4.96 40.50
CA LYS A 39 -0.94 -4.99 40.37
C LYS A 39 -1.57 -3.61 40.15
N THR A 40 -0.91 -2.53 40.57
CA THR A 40 -1.44 -1.16 40.42
C THR A 40 -1.12 -0.57 39.04
N LEU A 41 -0.05 -1.00 38.39
CA LEU A 41 0.30 -0.58 37.02
C LEU A 41 -0.59 -1.22 35.94
N LEU A 42 -1.24 -2.36 36.24
CA LEU A 42 -2.08 -3.09 35.29
C LEU A 42 -3.42 -2.39 35.00
N VAL A 43 -3.88 -1.49 35.88
CA VAL A 43 -5.18 -0.82 35.74
C VAL A 43 -5.08 0.49 34.92
N ILE A 44 -3.90 1.12 34.86
CA ILE A 44 -3.69 2.36 34.09
C ILE A 44 -3.27 2.06 32.63
N GLY A 45 -2.76 0.85 32.35
CA GLY A 45 -2.34 0.43 31.00
C GLY A 45 -3.47 0.03 30.04
N LEU A 46 -4.73 0.07 30.47
CA LEU A 46 -5.89 -0.42 29.70
C LEU A 46 -6.69 0.69 28.99
N PHE A 47 -6.28 1.95 29.09
CA PHE A 47 -7.04 3.08 28.55
C PHE A 47 -6.13 4.07 27.80
N THR A 48 -5.62 3.65 26.64
CA THR A 48 -5.52 4.43 25.39
C THR A 48 -4.68 3.64 24.39
N ILE A 49 -5.28 2.61 23.77
CA ILE A 49 -4.86 2.23 22.42
C ILE A 49 -5.69 3.13 21.50
N GLY A 50 -5.22 4.35 21.29
CA GLY A 50 -5.71 5.15 20.18
C GLY A 50 -5.18 4.46 18.92
N SER A 51 -6.03 3.78 18.17
CA SER A 51 -5.68 3.36 16.82
C SER A 51 -5.41 4.62 16.02
N THR A 52 -4.15 4.86 15.65
CA THR A 52 -3.82 5.87 14.65
C THR A 52 -4.35 5.35 13.33
N THR A 53 -5.56 5.75 12.95
CA THR A 53 -6.01 5.62 11.56
C THR A 53 -5.10 6.53 10.75
N ASP A 54 -4.29 5.96 9.88
CA ASP A 54 -3.54 6.71 8.89
C ASP A 54 -4.58 7.36 7.97
N GLU A 55 -4.85 8.65 8.19
CA GLU A 55 -5.84 9.40 7.43
C GLU A 55 -5.22 9.73 6.07
N GLN A 56 -5.33 8.77 5.14
CA GLN A 56 -4.87 8.98 3.78
C GLN A 56 -5.82 9.93 3.05
N ASP A 57 -5.28 11.00 2.48
CA ASP A 57 -6.04 11.95 1.66
C ASP A 57 -6.78 11.21 0.52
N THR A 58 -8.04 11.56 0.29
CA THR A 58 -8.88 10.94 -0.74
C THR A 58 -9.46 11.98 -1.70
N ILE A 59 -9.83 11.51 -2.89
CA ILE A 59 -10.46 12.33 -3.92
C ILE A 59 -11.60 11.57 -4.59
N VAL A 60 -12.72 12.25 -4.84
CA VAL A 60 -13.87 11.68 -5.56
C VAL A 60 -13.99 12.34 -6.93
N VAL A 61 -14.19 11.53 -7.97
CA VAL A 61 -14.37 11.97 -9.36
C VAL A 61 -15.58 11.28 -9.97
N ASP A 62 -16.38 12.02 -10.71
CA ASP A 62 -17.52 11.48 -11.44
C ASP A 62 -17.11 10.91 -12.81
N THR A 63 -17.57 9.69 -13.10
CA THR A 63 -17.40 9.05 -14.41
C THR A 63 -18.77 8.81 -15.06
N LYS A 64 -18.78 8.39 -16.33
CA LYS A 64 -20.03 8.00 -17.01
C LYS A 64 -20.74 6.81 -16.36
N LEU A 65 -20.01 5.99 -15.60
CA LEU A 65 -20.51 4.78 -14.94
C LEU A 65 -20.85 5.01 -13.46
N GLY A 66 -20.53 6.19 -12.91
CA GLY A 66 -20.72 6.53 -11.51
C GLY A 66 -19.47 7.15 -10.89
N SER A 67 -19.58 7.59 -9.64
CA SER A 67 -18.49 8.24 -8.92
C SER A 67 -17.46 7.23 -8.44
N ILE A 68 -16.18 7.58 -8.47
CA ILE A 68 -15.06 6.78 -7.95
C ILE A 68 -14.31 7.57 -6.88
N LYS A 69 -13.87 6.89 -5.82
CA LYS A 69 -13.04 7.46 -4.74
C LYS A 69 -11.63 6.88 -4.82
N GLY A 70 -10.64 7.71 -5.12
CA GLY A 70 -9.24 7.36 -5.13
C GLY A 70 -8.47 7.92 -3.93
N THR A 71 -7.16 7.67 -3.91
CA THR A 71 -6.22 8.19 -2.90
C THR A 71 -5.35 9.29 -3.49
N VAL A 72 -4.85 10.18 -2.63
CA VAL A 72 -3.82 11.15 -2.99
C VAL A 72 -2.50 10.64 -2.42
N TRP A 73 -1.55 10.36 -3.31
CA TRP A 73 -0.18 10.05 -2.94
C TRP A 73 0.68 11.30 -3.10
N LYS A 74 1.62 11.52 -2.18
CA LYS A 74 2.56 12.63 -2.28
C LYS A 74 3.96 12.08 -2.52
N SER A 75 4.58 12.54 -3.60
CA SER A 75 5.96 12.19 -3.93
C SER A 75 6.92 12.70 -2.87
N GLU A 76 7.72 11.79 -2.30
CA GLU A 76 8.78 12.18 -1.36
C GLU A 76 9.94 12.90 -2.08
N GLU A 77 10.15 12.62 -3.37
CA GLU A 77 11.23 13.21 -4.16
C GLU A 77 10.85 14.61 -4.67
N THR A 78 9.67 14.76 -5.27
CA THR A 78 9.24 16.02 -5.91
C THR A 78 8.33 16.85 -5.03
N GLY A 79 7.72 16.27 -4.00
CA GLY A 79 6.70 16.91 -3.18
C GLY A 79 5.34 17.09 -3.87
N GLU A 80 5.22 16.65 -5.13
CA GLU A 80 4.00 16.77 -5.93
C GLU A 80 2.97 15.72 -5.52
N ASN A 81 1.69 16.05 -5.69
CA ASN A 81 0.60 15.12 -5.44
C ASN A 81 0.27 14.33 -6.72
N LEU A 82 -0.03 13.06 -6.54
CA LEU A 82 -0.51 12.13 -7.56
C LEU A 82 -1.87 11.61 -7.11
N TYR A 83 -2.87 11.73 -7.97
CA TYR A 83 -4.15 11.08 -7.76
C TYR A 83 -4.08 9.65 -8.27
N GLU A 84 -4.39 8.70 -7.40
CA GLU A 84 -4.40 7.28 -7.71
C GLU A 84 -5.82 6.73 -7.64
N PHE A 85 -6.27 6.10 -8.71
CA PHE A 85 -7.50 5.33 -8.73
C PHE A 85 -7.17 3.92 -9.19
N ARG A 86 -7.38 2.94 -8.33
CA ARG A 86 -6.93 1.55 -8.50
C ARG A 86 -8.13 0.61 -8.48
N GLY A 87 -8.00 -0.52 -9.16
CA GLY A 87 -9.03 -1.56 -9.13
C GLY A 87 -10.36 -1.16 -9.78
N ILE A 88 -10.36 -0.22 -10.74
CA ILE A 88 -11.60 0.20 -11.41
C ILE A 88 -12.01 -0.88 -12.41
N PRO A 89 -13.22 -1.47 -12.31
CA PRO A 89 -13.67 -2.49 -13.23
C PRO A 89 -14.02 -1.85 -14.58
N TYR A 90 -13.50 -2.42 -15.67
CA TYR A 90 -13.77 -1.94 -17.04
C TYR A 90 -14.63 -2.90 -17.86
N ALA A 91 -14.79 -4.15 -17.40
CA ALA A 91 -15.65 -5.15 -18.01
C ALA A 91 -16.20 -6.10 -16.93
N THR A 92 -17.32 -6.76 -17.22
CA THR A 92 -17.86 -7.79 -16.32
C THR A 92 -16.92 -9.00 -16.27
N PRO A 93 -16.84 -9.72 -15.13
CA PRO A 93 -15.96 -10.87 -14.99
C PRO A 93 -16.23 -11.94 -16.06
N THR A 94 -15.18 -12.45 -16.71
CA THR A 94 -15.26 -13.54 -17.71
C THR A 94 -15.00 -14.90 -17.06
N THR A 95 -15.68 -15.18 -15.95
CA THR A 95 -15.50 -16.40 -15.15
C THR A 95 -16.58 -17.43 -15.46
N GLY A 96 -16.33 -18.70 -15.09
CA GLY A 96 -17.32 -19.78 -15.22
C GLY A 96 -17.85 -19.96 -16.64
N ALA A 97 -19.16 -19.82 -16.84
CA ALA A 97 -19.79 -19.98 -18.16
C ALA A 97 -19.41 -18.90 -19.18
N LYS A 98 -18.90 -17.74 -18.72
CA LYS A 98 -18.40 -16.65 -19.58
C LYS A 98 -16.90 -16.79 -19.88
N ARG A 99 -16.27 -17.89 -19.47
CA ARG A 99 -14.86 -18.12 -19.77
C ARG A 99 -14.66 -18.24 -21.28
N PHE A 100 -13.63 -17.57 -21.78
CA PHE A 100 -13.28 -17.50 -23.20
C PHE A 100 -14.30 -16.78 -24.10
N THR A 101 -15.28 -16.08 -23.51
CA THR A 101 -16.13 -15.17 -24.27
C THR A 101 -15.52 -13.78 -24.29
N LYS A 102 -15.99 -12.94 -25.21
CA LYS A 102 -15.62 -11.51 -25.22
C LYS A 102 -16.09 -10.86 -23.90
N PRO A 103 -15.28 -9.98 -23.27
CA PRO A 103 -15.72 -9.22 -22.12
C PRO A 103 -16.91 -8.31 -22.47
N GLU A 104 -17.88 -8.22 -21.56
CA GLU A 104 -19.04 -7.34 -21.68
C GLU A 104 -18.81 -6.06 -20.85
N PRO A 105 -19.39 -4.91 -21.24
CA PRO A 105 -19.30 -3.68 -20.46
C PRO A 105 -19.87 -3.85 -19.06
N VAL A 106 -19.28 -3.18 -18.06
CA VAL A 106 -19.86 -3.11 -16.71
C VAL A 106 -21.09 -2.21 -16.69
N ASP A 107 -22.06 -2.56 -15.85
CA ASP A 107 -23.18 -1.70 -15.54
C ASP A 107 -22.74 -0.50 -14.69
N PRO A 108 -23.40 0.67 -14.84
CA PRO A 108 -23.19 1.79 -13.94
C PRO A 108 -23.48 1.42 -12.48
N TRP A 109 -22.65 1.92 -11.56
CA TRP A 109 -22.86 1.76 -10.12
C TRP A 109 -23.59 2.98 -9.53
N LYS A 110 -24.38 2.73 -8.48
CA LYS A 110 -25.17 3.78 -7.81
C LYS A 110 -24.39 4.51 -6.73
N ASP A 111 -23.64 3.76 -5.94
CA ASP A 111 -22.83 4.28 -4.83
C ASP A 111 -21.41 4.53 -5.29
N THR A 112 -20.70 5.44 -4.63
CA THR A 112 -19.29 5.73 -4.97
C THR A 112 -18.45 4.47 -4.86
N LEU A 113 -17.83 4.07 -5.97
CA LEU A 113 -16.91 2.94 -6.02
C LEU A 113 -15.61 3.29 -5.28
N ASP A 114 -15.19 2.44 -4.35
CA ASP A 114 -13.90 2.57 -3.70
C ASP A 114 -12.79 2.07 -4.63
N ALA A 115 -11.98 3.01 -5.12
CA ALA A 115 -10.84 2.76 -6.02
C ALA A 115 -9.52 3.04 -5.29
N SER A 116 -9.45 2.76 -3.98
CA SER A 116 -8.23 2.90 -3.19
C SER A 116 -7.32 1.68 -3.25
N GLU A 117 -7.78 0.50 -3.66
CA GLU A 117 -7.00 -0.74 -3.67
C GLU A 117 -6.81 -1.30 -5.08
N PHE A 118 -5.73 -2.07 -5.29
CA PHE A 118 -5.55 -2.82 -6.52
C PHE A 118 -6.57 -3.96 -6.63
N GLY A 119 -7.09 -4.16 -7.85
CA GLY A 119 -7.87 -5.36 -8.19
C GLY A 119 -6.98 -6.61 -8.27
N ALA A 120 -7.61 -7.77 -8.44
CA ALA A 120 -6.87 -9.02 -8.60
C ALA A 120 -6.09 -9.06 -9.93
N SER A 121 -4.93 -9.70 -9.91
CA SER A 121 -4.20 -10.04 -11.13
C SER A 121 -4.81 -11.26 -11.81
N CYS A 122 -4.69 -11.33 -13.14
CA CYS A 122 -5.19 -12.49 -13.88
C CYS A 122 -4.35 -13.75 -13.61
N PRO A 123 -4.94 -14.96 -13.77
CA PRO A 123 -4.24 -16.20 -13.52
C PRO A 123 -3.04 -16.36 -14.45
N GLN A 124 -1.86 -16.45 -13.86
CA GLN A 124 -0.60 -16.65 -14.57
C GLN A 124 0.36 -17.49 -13.73
N TYR A 125 1.26 -18.21 -14.40
CA TYR A 125 2.32 -18.92 -13.70
C TYR A 125 3.44 -17.94 -13.33
N MET A 126 3.71 -17.81 -12.02
CA MET A 126 4.80 -17.01 -11.48
C MET A 126 5.90 -17.94 -10.94
N PRO A 127 7.10 -17.99 -11.55
CA PRO A 127 8.19 -18.80 -11.05
C PRO A 127 8.73 -18.23 -9.72
N ASP A 128 9.33 -19.07 -8.88
CA ASP A 128 9.80 -18.66 -7.54
C ASP A 128 10.88 -17.58 -7.57
N VAL A 129 11.64 -17.48 -8.66
CA VAL A 129 12.61 -16.38 -8.86
C VAL A 129 11.94 -14.99 -8.96
N MET A 130 10.61 -14.95 -9.14
CA MET A 130 9.79 -13.74 -9.17
C MET A 130 8.89 -13.63 -7.93
N ALA A 131 9.26 -14.25 -6.81
CA ALA A 131 8.47 -14.23 -5.58
C ALA A 131 8.11 -12.81 -5.12
N ASP A 132 9.04 -11.85 -5.25
CA ASP A 132 8.83 -10.45 -4.87
C ASP A 132 7.83 -9.71 -5.76
N LEU A 133 7.46 -10.27 -6.92
CA LEU A 133 6.49 -9.73 -7.86
C LEU A 133 5.13 -10.45 -7.78
N LYS A 134 4.97 -11.41 -6.87
CA LYS A 134 3.70 -12.14 -6.73
C LYS A 134 2.60 -11.16 -6.30
N PRO A 135 1.47 -11.12 -7.01
CA PRO A 135 0.37 -10.24 -6.65
C PRO A 135 -0.30 -10.73 -5.37
N ASP A 136 -0.89 -9.81 -4.61
CA ASP A 136 -1.64 -10.13 -3.39
C ASP A 136 -2.85 -11.03 -3.66
N LYS A 137 -3.49 -10.84 -4.82
CA LYS A 137 -4.67 -11.59 -5.27
C LYS A 137 -4.49 -12.00 -6.73
N MET A 138 -4.78 -13.26 -7.03
CA MET A 138 -4.76 -13.81 -8.39
C MET A 138 -6.03 -14.63 -8.66
N GLU A 139 -6.93 -14.10 -9.48
CA GLU A 139 -8.29 -14.62 -9.68
C GLU A 139 -8.72 -14.46 -11.15
N GLU A 140 -9.73 -15.23 -11.60
CA GLU A 140 -10.28 -15.07 -12.96
C GLU A 140 -11.09 -13.77 -13.11
N ASP A 141 -11.60 -13.21 -12.01
CA ASP A 141 -12.15 -11.85 -11.97
C ASP A 141 -10.99 -10.86 -11.81
N CYS A 142 -10.42 -10.44 -12.94
CA CYS A 142 -9.21 -9.61 -12.98
C CYS A 142 -9.32 -8.42 -13.95
N LEU A 143 -10.52 -8.09 -14.44
CA LEU A 143 -10.74 -7.07 -15.47
C LEU A 143 -10.82 -5.67 -14.86
N PHE A 144 -9.72 -5.25 -14.24
CA PHE A 144 -9.56 -3.97 -13.58
C PHE A 144 -8.48 -3.12 -14.26
N LEU A 145 -8.59 -1.80 -14.14
CA LEU A 145 -7.57 -0.84 -14.54
C LEU A 145 -7.19 0.08 -13.38
N ASN A 146 -6.02 0.69 -13.50
CA ASN A 146 -5.51 1.70 -12.57
C ASN A 146 -5.19 2.98 -13.35
N ILE A 147 -5.52 4.14 -12.77
CA ILE A 147 -5.33 5.47 -13.35
C ILE A 147 -4.50 6.30 -12.38
N PHE A 148 -3.42 6.91 -12.88
CA PHE A 148 -2.54 7.78 -12.12
C PHE A 148 -2.49 9.15 -12.80
N VAL A 149 -2.82 10.22 -12.07
CA VAL A 149 -2.93 11.57 -12.62
C VAL A 149 -2.09 12.54 -11.79
N PRO A 150 -1.07 13.21 -12.35
CA PRO A 150 -0.34 14.23 -11.63
C PRO A 150 -1.25 15.43 -11.34
N LYS A 151 -1.15 15.99 -10.13
CA LYS A 151 -1.88 17.20 -9.75
C LYS A 151 -1.11 18.42 -10.26
N ASN A 152 -1.61 19.03 -11.35
CA ASN A 152 -1.10 20.31 -11.88
C ASN A 152 -1.33 21.48 -10.92
#